data_AF-A0A366M931-F1
#
_entry.id   AF-A0A366M931-F1
#
_cell.length_a   1.000
_cell.length_b   1.000
_cell.length_c   1.000
_cell.angle_alpha   90.00
_cell.angle_beta   90.00
_cell.angle_gamma   90.00
#
_symmetry.space_group_name_H-M   'P 1'
#
loop_
_entity.id
_entity.type
_entity.pdbx_description
1 polymer ?
#
loop_
_entity_poly.entity_id
_entity_poly.type
_entity_poly.pdbx_seq_one_letter_code
_entity_poly.pdbx_strand_id
1 'polypeptide(L)'
;MARLLLSVPADRVGFRNVTPELLDDTIIRDYTETLKGLVVDLHEWTDPALIPLTPEALKLHTEWRAEIEPRMRRGTGDLEALREWASKLGGQTARLARLLHLAANPAWGTQTPILGETMAGAIELAQYYVEHAKAACGVVSTNPVVEKAQAILDWIGNRDQIKPREILRALHRRFSGAAEVGSALRVLEDHGYVRLALTLSTGGRKPVVYDMDPKGR
;
A
#
# COMPACT_ATOMS: atom_id res chain seq x y z
N MET A 1 -2.00 -19.76 8.77
CA MET A 1 -2.18 -18.30 8.58
C MET A 1 -1.73 -17.81 7.18
N ALA A 2 -0.75 -18.44 6.53
CA ALA A 2 -0.12 -18.02 5.27
C ALA A 2 -1.01 -17.91 3.99
N ARG A 3 -2.35 -18.00 4.09
CA ARG A 3 -3.27 -17.91 2.95
C ARG A 3 -4.42 -16.92 3.15
N LEU A 4 -4.52 -16.30 4.32
CA LEU A 4 -5.55 -15.30 4.57
C LEU A 4 -5.13 -13.97 3.97
N LEU A 5 -6.08 -13.27 3.34
CA LEU A 5 -5.95 -11.88 2.95
C LEU A 5 -6.53 -11.05 4.11
N LEU A 6 -5.66 -10.28 4.77
CA LEU A 6 -6.01 -9.52 5.98
C LEU A 6 -6.16 -8.05 5.62
N SER A 7 -7.15 -7.38 6.21
CA SER A 7 -7.31 -5.93 6.15
C SER A 7 -7.25 -5.36 7.56
N VAL A 8 -6.54 -4.25 7.70
CA VAL A 8 -6.39 -3.46 8.93
C VAL A 8 -6.91 -2.05 8.61
N PRO A 9 -8.25 -1.86 8.56
CA PRO A 9 -8.84 -0.57 8.24
C PRO A 9 -8.59 0.43 9.37
N ALA A 10 -8.75 1.72 9.07
CA ALA A 10 -8.69 2.78 10.08
C ALA A 10 -9.71 2.50 11.20
N ASP A 11 -9.30 2.76 12.45
CA ASP A 11 -10.21 2.67 13.57
C ASP A 11 -11.29 3.76 13.43
N ARG A 12 -12.55 3.32 13.40
CA ARG A 12 -13.71 4.23 13.34
C ARG A 12 -14.41 4.37 14.70
N VAL A 13 -13.96 3.73 15.78
CA VAL A 13 -14.51 3.93 17.12
C VAL A 13 -14.46 5.42 17.45
N GLY A 14 -15.61 6.02 17.82
CA GLY A 14 -15.73 7.46 18.06
C GLY A 14 -15.93 8.33 16.81
N PHE A 15 -15.73 7.80 15.61
CA PHE A 15 -15.88 8.50 14.32
C PHE A 15 -16.92 7.86 13.38
N ARG A 16 -17.73 6.93 13.89
CA ARG A 16 -18.77 6.26 13.08
C ARG A 16 -19.91 7.24 12.81
N ASN A 17 -20.35 7.29 11.56
CA ASN A 17 -21.65 7.89 11.24
C ASN A 17 -22.74 6.92 11.73
N VAL A 18 -23.53 7.34 12.72
CA VAL A 18 -24.62 6.53 13.30
C VAL A 18 -25.89 6.53 12.44
N THR A 19 -25.99 7.46 11.49
CA THR A 19 -27.09 7.58 10.53
C THR A 19 -26.52 7.76 9.12
N PRO A 20 -25.86 6.72 8.57
CA PRO A 20 -25.37 6.77 7.20
C PRO A 20 -26.53 6.89 6.23
N GLU A 21 -26.29 7.57 5.11
CA GLU A 21 -27.17 7.48 3.96
C GLU A 21 -27.24 6.01 3.52
N LEU A 22 -28.46 5.50 3.38
CA LEU A 22 -28.67 4.14 2.94
C LEU A 22 -28.45 4.05 1.44
N LEU A 23 -27.95 2.90 0.99
CA LEU A 23 -27.90 2.61 -0.45
C LEU A 23 -29.32 2.51 -1.00
N ASP A 24 -29.48 2.88 -2.26
CA ASP A 24 -30.74 2.72 -2.97
C ASP A 24 -31.17 1.24 -3.00
N ASP A 25 -32.47 0.99 -2.82
CA ASP A 25 -33.05 -0.36 -2.78
C ASP A 25 -32.73 -1.17 -4.05
N THR A 26 -32.58 -0.51 -5.20
CA THR A 26 -32.19 -1.17 -6.45
C THR A 26 -30.78 -1.76 -6.37
N ILE A 27 -29.82 -1.03 -5.80
CA ILE A 27 -28.45 -1.52 -5.60
C ILE A 27 -28.44 -2.73 -4.68
N ILE A 28 -29.19 -2.65 -3.57
CA ILE A 28 -29.29 -3.75 -2.59
C ILE A 28 -29.88 -5.00 -3.26
N ARG A 29 -30.97 -4.83 -4.00
CA ARG A 29 -31.63 -5.92 -4.73
C ARG A 29 -30.68 -6.52 -5.77
N ASP A 30 -30.06 -5.70 -6.62
CA ASP A 30 -29.24 -6.18 -7.73
C ASP A 30 -28.00 -6.93 -7.21
N TYR A 31 -27.37 -6.44 -6.14
CA TYR A 31 -26.32 -7.17 -5.43
C TYR A 31 -26.81 -8.52 -4.90
N THR A 32 -27.95 -8.51 -4.21
CA THR A 32 -28.51 -9.70 -3.56
C THR A 32 -28.87 -10.78 -4.57
N GLU A 33 -29.53 -10.41 -5.67
CA GLU A 33 -29.94 -11.35 -6.71
C GLU A 33 -28.73 -11.86 -7.51
N THR A 34 -27.73 -11.01 -7.78
CA THR A 34 -26.47 -11.45 -8.41
C THR A 34 -25.75 -12.48 -7.54
N LEU A 35 -25.62 -12.23 -6.24
CA LEU A 35 -24.96 -13.14 -5.32
C LEU A 35 -25.71 -14.46 -5.19
N LYS A 36 -27.05 -14.41 -5.07
CA LYS A 36 -27.89 -15.61 -5.05
C LYS A 36 -27.73 -16.43 -6.32
N GLY A 37 -27.79 -15.79 -7.49
CA GLY A 37 -27.62 -16.44 -8.79
C GLY A 37 -26.28 -17.19 -8.85
N LEU A 38 -25.18 -16.51 -8.54
CA LEU A 38 -23.85 -17.13 -8.48
C LEU A 38 -23.79 -18.33 -7.52
N VAL A 39 -24.42 -18.24 -6.34
CA VAL A 39 -24.42 -19.35 -5.36
C VAL A 39 -25.21 -20.53 -5.89
N VAL A 40 -26.41 -20.30 -6.45
CA VAL A 40 -27.27 -21.36 -6.97
C VAL A 40 -26.62 -22.04 -8.18
N ASP A 41 -26.13 -21.26 -9.15
CA ASP A 41 -25.54 -21.77 -10.39
C ASP A 41 -24.25 -22.57 -10.15
N LEU A 42 -23.46 -22.18 -9.14
CA LEU A 42 -22.20 -22.85 -8.81
C LEU A 42 -22.36 -23.96 -7.76
N HIS A 43 -23.52 -24.10 -7.10
CA HIS A 43 -23.71 -25.06 -6.01
C HIS A 43 -23.53 -26.52 -6.45
N GLU A 44 -24.09 -26.87 -7.61
CA GLU A 44 -24.02 -28.24 -8.15
C GLU A 44 -22.75 -28.51 -8.96
N TRP A 45 -21.91 -27.49 -9.13
CA TRP A 45 -20.72 -27.61 -9.96
C TRP A 45 -19.62 -28.41 -9.24
N THR A 46 -19.39 -29.65 -9.68
CA THR A 46 -18.39 -30.54 -9.07
C THR A 46 -17.03 -30.55 -9.77
N ASP A 47 -17.00 -30.22 -11.06
CA ASP A 47 -15.74 -30.19 -11.82
C ASP A 47 -14.94 -28.91 -11.56
N PRO A 48 -13.60 -28.93 -11.60
CA PRO A 48 -12.83 -27.70 -11.52
C PRO A 48 -13.18 -26.80 -12.71
N ALA A 49 -13.98 -25.76 -12.49
CA ALA A 49 -14.24 -24.77 -13.54
C ALA A 49 -12.91 -24.11 -13.95
N LEU A 50 -12.50 -24.37 -15.19
CA LEU A 50 -11.30 -23.84 -15.83
C LEU A 50 -11.67 -22.57 -16.59
N ILE A 51 -11.28 -21.44 -16.03
CA ILE A 51 -11.49 -20.13 -16.67
C ILE A 51 -10.13 -19.68 -17.22
N PRO A 52 -9.94 -19.63 -18.54
CA PRO A 52 -8.66 -19.28 -19.14
C PRO A 52 -8.32 -17.80 -18.91
N LEU A 53 -7.02 -17.49 -18.86
CA LEU A 53 -6.54 -16.11 -18.94
C LEU A 53 -6.35 -15.76 -20.42
N THR A 54 -6.72 -14.54 -20.80
CA THR A 54 -6.23 -13.95 -22.06
C THR A 54 -4.70 -13.83 -22.05
N PRO A 55 -4.04 -13.74 -23.21
CA PRO A 55 -2.59 -13.52 -23.28
C PRO A 55 -2.14 -12.27 -22.50
N GLU A 56 -2.94 -11.20 -22.53
CA GLU A 56 -2.69 -9.98 -21.77
C GLU A 56 -2.79 -10.21 -20.26
N ALA A 57 -3.87 -10.86 -19.77
CA ALA A 57 -4.01 -11.19 -18.36
C ALA A 57 -2.90 -12.12 -17.86
N LEU A 58 -2.48 -13.08 -18.68
CA LEU A 58 -1.37 -13.97 -18.35
C LEU A 58 -0.04 -13.21 -18.26
N LYS A 59 0.20 -12.26 -19.18
CA LYS A 59 1.39 -11.39 -19.15
C LYS A 59 1.43 -10.58 -17.85
N LEU A 60 0.34 -9.87 -17.52
CA LEU A 60 0.23 -9.09 -16.28
C LEU A 60 0.46 -9.96 -15.03
N HIS A 61 -0.15 -11.14 -14.98
CA HIS A 61 0.02 -12.07 -13.86
C HIS A 61 1.47 -12.56 -13.72
N THR A 62 2.16 -12.79 -14.84
CA THR A 62 3.56 -13.22 -14.86
C THR A 62 4.48 -12.09 -14.39
N GLU A 63 4.27 -10.87 -14.88
CA GLU A 63 5.02 -9.67 -14.47
C GLU A 63 4.84 -9.40 -12.97
N TRP A 64 3.59 -9.48 -12.47
CA TRP A 64 3.30 -9.34 -11.04
C TRP A 64 4.04 -10.37 -10.18
N ARG A 65 4.07 -11.64 -10.60
CA ARG A 65 4.83 -12.67 -9.87
C ARG A 65 6.34 -12.39 -9.87
N ALA A 66 6.87 -11.88 -10.98
CA ALA A 66 8.27 -11.49 -11.08
C ALA A 66 8.59 -10.28 -10.17
N GLU A 67 7.63 -9.37 -9.98
CA GLU A 67 7.75 -8.24 -9.05
C GLU A 67 7.77 -8.67 -7.57
N ILE A 68 6.94 -9.66 -7.19
CA ILE A 68 6.88 -10.15 -5.81
C ILE A 68 8.15 -10.90 -5.39
N GLU A 69 8.78 -11.64 -6.31
CA GLU A 69 9.92 -12.51 -5.99
C GLU A 69 11.10 -11.80 -5.28
N PRO A 70 11.65 -10.67 -5.78
CA PRO A 70 12.73 -9.96 -5.09
C PRO A 70 12.33 -9.38 -3.74
N ARG A 71 11.04 -9.06 -3.53
CA ARG A 71 10.51 -8.55 -2.26
C ARG A 71 10.59 -9.59 -1.14
N MET A 72 10.68 -10.87 -1.48
CA MET A 72 10.84 -11.98 -0.53
C MET A 72 12.31 -12.32 -0.24
N ARG A 73 13.29 -11.60 -0.80
CA ARG A 73 14.72 -11.90 -0.64
C ARG A 73 15.16 -11.68 0.82
N ARG A 74 15.93 -12.62 1.36
CA ARG A 74 16.52 -12.48 2.70
C ARG A 74 17.54 -11.34 2.74
N GLY A 75 17.50 -10.53 3.80
CA GLY A 75 18.40 -9.41 4.05
C GLY A 75 18.09 -8.11 3.30
N THR A 76 17.24 -8.14 2.26
CA THR A 76 16.97 -6.96 1.43
C THR A 76 15.50 -6.77 1.02
N GLY A 77 14.68 -7.81 1.13
CA GLY A 77 13.29 -7.80 0.66
C GLY A 77 12.33 -7.23 1.71
N ASP A 78 11.44 -6.33 1.30
CA ASP A 78 10.44 -5.72 2.20
C ASP A 78 9.36 -6.69 2.69
N LEU A 79 9.27 -7.88 2.07
CA LEU A 79 8.39 -8.99 2.46
C LEU A 79 9.18 -10.16 3.07
N GLU A 80 10.43 -9.98 3.50
CA GLU A 80 11.24 -11.05 4.10
C GLU A 80 10.53 -11.70 5.31
N ALA A 81 9.97 -10.89 6.20
CA ALA A 81 9.25 -11.38 7.38
C ALA A 81 7.93 -12.10 7.01
N LEU A 82 7.44 -11.89 5.78
CA LEU A 82 6.18 -12.42 5.27
C LEU A 82 6.39 -13.46 4.16
N ARG A 83 7.60 -13.98 3.96
CA ARG A 83 7.94 -14.86 2.83
C ARG A 83 6.97 -16.02 2.62
N GLU A 84 6.57 -16.70 3.69
CA GLU A 84 5.64 -17.84 3.59
C GLU A 84 4.29 -17.40 3.00
N TRP A 85 3.76 -16.26 3.46
CA TRP A 85 2.52 -15.66 2.97
C TRP A 85 2.68 -15.09 1.56
N ALA A 86 3.71 -14.28 1.32
CA ALA A 86 3.98 -13.64 0.04
C ALA A 86 4.20 -14.66 -1.09
N SER A 87 4.75 -15.85 -0.78
CA SER A 87 4.89 -16.95 -1.74
C SER A 87 3.56 -17.48 -2.28
N LYS A 88 2.43 -17.17 -1.62
CA LYS A 88 1.08 -17.56 -2.03
C LYS A 88 0.32 -16.44 -2.75
N LEU A 89 0.88 -15.22 -2.76
CA LEU A 89 0.22 -14.02 -3.27
C LEU A 89 -0.10 -14.12 -4.77
N GLY A 90 0.80 -14.66 -5.58
CA GLY A 90 0.53 -14.87 -7.02
C GLY A 90 -0.68 -15.77 -7.25
N GLY A 91 -0.82 -16.85 -6.49
CA GLY A 91 -1.99 -17.73 -6.57
C GLY A 91 -3.25 -17.12 -5.97
N GLN A 92 -3.14 -16.27 -4.94
CA GLN A 92 -4.27 -15.51 -4.41
C GLN A 92 -4.76 -14.46 -5.40
N THR A 93 -3.85 -13.77 -6.09
CA THR A 93 -4.16 -12.78 -7.13
C THR A 93 -4.98 -13.40 -8.27
N ALA A 94 -4.60 -14.60 -8.74
CA ALA A 94 -5.38 -15.32 -9.74
C ALA A 94 -6.80 -15.68 -9.25
N ARG A 95 -6.96 -15.99 -7.95
CA ARG A 95 -8.29 -16.22 -7.35
C ARG A 95 -9.11 -14.95 -7.25
N LEU A 96 -8.49 -13.82 -6.87
CA LEU A 96 -9.14 -12.51 -6.88
C LEU A 96 -9.62 -12.16 -8.29
N ALA A 97 -8.77 -12.34 -9.32
CA ALA A 97 -9.15 -12.10 -10.71
C ALA A 97 -10.36 -12.95 -11.13
N ARG A 98 -10.39 -14.23 -10.74
CA ARG A 98 -11.53 -15.10 -10.99
C ARG A 98 -12.81 -14.62 -10.28
N LEU A 99 -12.73 -14.22 -9.02
CA LEU A 99 -13.88 -13.72 -8.27
C LEU A 99 -14.43 -12.43 -8.88
N LEU A 100 -13.55 -11.49 -9.23
CA LEU A 100 -13.93 -10.26 -9.92
C LEU A 100 -14.57 -10.55 -11.28
N HIS A 101 -14.00 -11.49 -12.04
CA HIS A 101 -14.54 -11.89 -13.35
C HIS A 101 -15.96 -12.45 -13.25
N LEU A 102 -16.20 -13.35 -12.29
CA LEU A 102 -17.52 -13.94 -12.05
C LEU A 102 -18.53 -12.90 -11.55
N ALA A 103 -18.12 -11.98 -10.67
CA ALA A 103 -18.97 -10.91 -10.19
C ALA A 103 -19.38 -9.94 -11.31
N ALA A 104 -18.47 -9.65 -12.25
CA ALA A 104 -18.74 -8.79 -13.40
C ALA A 104 -19.54 -9.50 -14.51
N ASN A 105 -19.46 -10.83 -14.59
CA ASN A 105 -20.08 -11.63 -15.66
C ASN A 105 -20.85 -12.82 -15.07
N PRO A 106 -21.92 -12.61 -14.28
CA PRO A 106 -22.57 -13.69 -13.53
C PRO A 106 -23.14 -14.80 -14.43
N ALA A 107 -23.67 -14.45 -15.60
CA ALA A 107 -24.31 -15.41 -16.51
C ALA A 107 -23.32 -16.22 -17.37
N TRP A 108 -22.14 -15.70 -17.69
CA TRP A 108 -21.22 -16.32 -18.67
C TRP A 108 -19.76 -16.37 -18.22
N GLY A 109 -19.43 -15.88 -17.02
CA GLY A 109 -18.05 -15.76 -16.54
C GLY A 109 -17.32 -17.11 -16.38
N THR A 110 -18.04 -18.23 -16.37
CA THR A 110 -17.43 -19.57 -16.41
C THR A 110 -17.00 -20.00 -17.81
N GLN A 111 -17.49 -19.32 -18.85
CA GLN A 111 -17.31 -19.66 -20.27
C GLN A 111 -16.42 -18.65 -21.01
N THR A 112 -16.17 -17.48 -20.42
CA THR A 112 -15.34 -16.42 -21.00
C THR A 112 -13.97 -16.34 -20.34
N PRO A 113 -12.92 -15.91 -21.09
CA PRO A 113 -11.60 -15.72 -20.49
C PRO A 113 -11.54 -14.49 -19.59
N ILE A 114 -10.64 -14.51 -18.61
CA ILE A 114 -10.31 -13.34 -17.79
C ILE A 114 -9.49 -12.35 -18.63
N LEU A 115 -9.99 -11.12 -18.73
CA LEU A 115 -9.37 -10.03 -19.48
C LEU A 115 -8.24 -9.36 -18.68
N GLY A 116 -7.37 -8.62 -19.38
CA GLY A 116 -6.26 -7.87 -18.77
C GLY A 116 -6.73 -6.89 -17.69
N GLU A 117 -7.82 -6.16 -17.94
CA GLU A 117 -8.42 -5.22 -17.00
C GLU A 117 -8.81 -5.88 -15.66
N THR A 118 -9.47 -7.04 -15.71
CA THR A 118 -9.85 -7.77 -14.50
C THR A 118 -8.62 -8.27 -13.72
N MET A 119 -7.56 -8.69 -14.42
CA MET A 119 -6.30 -9.06 -13.78
C MET A 119 -5.61 -7.85 -13.15
N ALA A 120 -5.63 -6.68 -13.79
CA ALA A 120 -5.08 -5.45 -13.26
C ALA A 120 -5.78 -5.05 -11.94
N GLY A 121 -7.12 -5.09 -11.91
CA GLY A 121 -7.87 -4.84 -10.66
C GLY A 121 -7.58 -5.88 -9.57
N ALA A 122 -7.34 -7.14 -9.93
CA ALA A 122 -6.91 -8.15 -8.97
C ALA A 122 -5.52 -7.90 -8.39
N ILE A 123 -4.58 -7.40 -9.22
CA ILE A 123 -3.24 -7.01 -8.78
C ILE A 123 -3.32 -5.80 -7.83
N GLU A 124 -4.16 -4.82 -8.13
CA GLU A 124 -4.41 -3.67 -7.25
C GLU A 124 -4.91 -4.12 -5.86
N LEU A 125 -5.89 -5.02 -5.82
CA LEU A 125 -6.34 -5.61 -4.55
C LEU A 125 -5.22 -6.41 -3.85
N ALA A 126 -4.40 -7.15 -4.60
CA ALA A 126 -3.27 -7.88 -4.03
C ALA A 126 -2.24 -6.92 -3.40
N GLN A 127 -1.94 -5.79 -4.04
CA GLN A 127 -1.07 -4.74 -3.50
C GLN A 127 -1.66 -4.12 -2.23
N TYR A 128 -2.96 -3.83 -2.21
CA TYR A 128 -3.68 -3.41 -1.01
C TYR A 128 -3.48 -4.40 0.15
N TYR A 129 -3.67 -5.70 -0.10
CA TYR A 129 -3.50 -6.72 0.93
C TYR A 129 -2.04 -6.89 1.37
N VAL A 130 -1.05 -6.59 0.53
CA VAL A 130 0.35 -6.55 0.94
C VAL A 130 0.59 -5.49 2.01
N GLU A 131 0.09 -4.28 1.80
CA GLU A 131 0.29 -3.19 2.77
C GLU A 131 -0.46 -3.47 4.08
N HIS A 132 -1.64 -4.09 4.02
CA HIS A 132 -2.33 -4.54 5.22
C HIS A 132 -1.67 -5.72 5.94
N ALA A 133 -1.09 -6.68 5.21
CA ALA A 133 -0.32 -7.76 5.81
C ALA A 133 0.93 -7.22 6.52
N LYS A 134 1.61 -6.25 5.91
CA LYS A 134 2.72 -5.53 6.54
C LYS A 134 2.28 -4.87 7.85
N ALA A 135 1.21 -4.09 7.82
CA ALA A 135 0.66 -3.43 9.00
C ALA A 135 0.26 -4.44 10.10
N ALA A 136 -0.46 -5.50 9.75
CA ALA A 136 -0.94 -6.51 10.69
C ALA A 136 0.21 -7.27 11.38
N CYS A 137 1.30 -7.52 10.67
CA CYS A 137 2.45 -8.25 11.19
C CYS A 137 3.53 -7.33 11.77
N GLY A 138 3.27 -6.03 11.89
CA GLY A 138 4.26 -5.07 12.38
C GLY A 138 5.50 -4.96 11.50
N VAL A 139 5.39 -5.37 10.23
CA VAL A 139 6.44 -5.16 9.22
C VAL A 139 6.32 -3.71 8.82
N VAL A 140 7.04 -2.84 9.54
CA VAL A 140 7.24 -1.47 9.10
C VAL A 140 7.87 -1.56 7.71
N SER A 141 7.29 -0.88 6.71
CA SER A 141 7.92 -0.69 5.42
C SER A 141 9.15 0.21 5.61
N THR A 142 10.21 -0.31 6.23
CA THR A 142 11.39 0.46 6.54
C THR A 142 12.21 0.62 5.27
N ASN A 143 12.00 1.73 4.58
CA ASN A 143 13.16 2.58 4.38
C ASN A 143 13.33 3.36 5.69
N PRO A 144 14.28 2.99 6.58
CA PRO A 144 14.46 3.66 7.87
C PRO A 144 14.68 5.17 7.73
N VAL A 145 15.16 5.61 6.56
CA VAL A 145 15.33 7.03 6.23
C VAL A 145 13.98 7.72 6.00
N VAL A 146 13.01 7.05 5.37
CA VAL A 146 11.66 7.58 5.12
C VAL A 146 10.85 7.68 6.42
N GLU A 147 10.93 6.68 7.28
CA GLU A 147 10.29 6.75 8.62
C GLU A 147 10.87 7.91 9.44
N LYS A 148 12.18 8.12 9.35
CA LYS A 148 12.86 9.24 10.00
C LYS A 148 12.50 10.58 9.37
N ALA A 149 12.32 10.64 8.05
CA ALA A 149 11.83 11.83 7.35
C ALA A 149 10.40 12.18 7.79
N GLN A 150 9.50 11.20 7.92
CA GLN A 150 8.15 11.41 8.45
C GLN A 150 8.18 11.90 9.90
N ALA A 151 9.02 11.30 10.75
CA ALA A 151 9.17 11.75 12.14
C ALA A 151 9.66 13.20 12.25
N ILE A 152 10.47 13.66 11.28
CA ILE A 152 10.87 15.06 11.16
C ILE A 152 9.65 15.92 10.78
N LEU A 153 8.87 15.55 9.75
CA LEU A 153 7.66 16.28 9.35
C LEU A 153 6.66 16.46 10.49
N ASP A 154 6.34 15.38 11.21
CA ASP A 154 5.41 15.39 12.34
C ASP A 154 5.89 16.33 13.46
N TRP A 155 7.20 16.38 13.67
CA TRP A 155 7.80 17.25 14.68
C TRP A 155 7.83 18.73 14.27
N ILE A 156 8.04 19.04 12.99
CA ILE A 156 8.23 20.42 12.49
C ILE A 156 6.99 21.29 12.73
N GLY A 157 5.78 20.74 12.56
CA GLY A 157 4.53 21.49 12.73
C GLY A 157 4.50 22.76 11.87
N ASN A 158 4.11 23.91 12.46
CA ASN A 158 3.99 25.20 11.75
C ASN A 158 5.27 26.06 11.73
N ARG A 159 6.46 25.49 11.93
CA ARG A 159 7.71 26.26 11.87
C ARG A 159 8.03 26.64 10.44
N ASP A 160 8.60 27.83 10.22
CA ASP A 160 9.02 28.28 8.89
C ASP A 160 10.46 27.88 8.57
N GLN A 161 11.30 27.71 9.60
CA GLN A 161 12.71 27.33 9.49
C GLN A 161 13.12 26.31 10.55
N ILE A 162 14.02 25.41 10.18
CA ILE A 162 14.56 24.38 11.07
C ILE A 162 16.07 24.21 10.92
N LYS A 163 16.72 23.79 12.01
CA LYS A 163 18.16 23.47 12.02
C LYS A 163 18.38 21.98 12.33
N PRO A 164 19.33 21.29 11.66
CA PRO A 164 19.60 19.87 11.91
C PRO A 164 19.90 19.54 13.39
N ARG A 165 20.54 20.46 14.12
CA ARG A 165 20.82 20.30 15.55
C ARG A 165 19.55 20.29 16.43
N GLU A 166 18.49 20.99 16.02
CA GLU A 166 17.23 21.07 16.76
C GLU A 166 16.46 19.77 16.59
N ILE A 167 16.47 19.22 15.36
CA ILE A 167 15.95 17.89 15.04
C ILE A 167 16.67 16.83 15.88
N LEU A 168 18.01 16.83 15.86
CA LEU A 168 18.80 15.85 16.60
C LEU A 168 18.53 15.92 18.12
N ARG A 169 18.34 17.12 18.68
CA ARG A 169 18.02 17.29 20.10
C ARG A 169 16.61 16.81 20.44
N ALA A 170 15.62 17.19 19.62
CA ALA A 170 14.23 16.84 19.87
C ALA A 170 13.93 15.35 19.65
N LEU A 171 14.55 14.76 18.62
CA LEU A 171 14.35 13.38 18.20
C LEU A 171 15.56 12.49 18.52
N HIS A 172 16.33 12.81 19.57
CA HIS A 172 17.57 12.10 19.94
C HIS A 172 17.40 10.60 20.20
N ARG A 173 16.18 10.12 20.52
CA ARG A 173 15.87 8.69 20.67
C ARG A 173 15.69 7.97 19.33
N ARG A 174 15.37 8.71 18.26
CA ARG A 174 15.13 8.19 16.90
C ARG A 174 16.35 8.34 15.98
N PHE A 175 17.25 9.28 16.28
CA PHE A 175 18.45 9.57 15.48
C PHE A 175 19.73 9.26 16.24
N SER A 176 20.61 8.50 15.60
CA SER A 176 21.93 8.10 16.10
C SER A 176 23.00 9.19 15.89
N GLY A 177 22.75 10.18 15.03
CA GLY A 177 23.67 11.28 14.79
C GLY A 177 23.28 12.21 13.65
N ALA A 178 24.11 13.21 13.42
CA ALA A 178 23.87 14.26 12.42
C ALA A 178 23.81 13.75 10.97
N ALA A 179 24.54 12.68 10.65
CA ALA A 179 24.53 12.08 9.32
C ALA A 179 23.14 11.52 8.97
N GLU A 180 22.49 10.87 9.93
CA GLU A 180 21.17 10.28 9.76
C GLU A 180 20.07 11.33 9.63
N VAL A 181 20.19 12.43 10.38
CA VAL A 181 19.34 13.62 10.20
C VAL A 181 19.51 14.19 8.78
N GLY A 182 20.75 14.26 8.29
CA GLY A 182 21.05 14.72 6.94
C GLY A 182 20.42 13.84 5.85
N SER A 183 20.49 12.51 6.00
CA SER A 183 19.84 11.57 5.09
C SER A 183 18.32 11.75 5.05
N ALA A 184 17.67 11.92 6.20
CA ALA A 184 16.23 12.13 6.29
C ALA A 184 15.81 13.49 5.71
N LEU A 185 16.60 14.56 5.95
CA LEU A 185 16.34 15.88 5.37
C LEU A 185 16.49 15.90 3.84
N ARG A 186 17.42 15.12 3.28
CA ARG A 186 17.54 14.98 1.83
C ARG A 186 16.30 14.35 1.21
N VAL A 187 15.71 13.34 1.85
CA VAL A 187 14.43 12.77 1.41
C VAL A 187 13.33 13.84 1.41
N LEU A 188 13.25 14.68 2.44
CA LEU A 188 12.27 15.76 2.49
C LEU A 188 12.53 16.84 1.43
N GLU A 189 13.79 17.12 1.11
CA GLU A 189 14.18 18.06 0.06
C GLU A 189 13.85 17.53 -1.34
N ASP A 190 14.14 16.24 -1.60
CA ASP A 190 13.81 15.56 -2.86
C ASP A 190 12.29 15.55 -3.13
N HIS A 191 11.47 15.53 -2.07
CA HIS A 191 10.01 15.59 -2.15
C HIS A 191 9.44 17.01 -2.02
N GLY A 192 10.29 18.04 -1.92
CA GLY A 192 9.86 19.44 -1.91
C GLY A 192 9.23 19.94 -0.60
N TYR A 193 9.44 19.25 0.54
CA TYR A 193 8.94 19.71 1.84
C TYR A 193 9.86 20.74 2.51
N VAL A 194 11.17 20.61 2.28
CA VAL A 194 12.19 21.49 2.86
C VAL A 194 13.19 21.91 1.79
N ARG A 195 13.87 23.04 1.98
CA ARG A 195 14.92 23.51 1.08
C ARG A 195 16.07 24.10 1.88
N LEU A 196 17.31 23.78 1.50
CA LEU A 196 18.46 24.42 2.14
C LEU A 196 18.47 25.94 1.91
N ALA A 197 18.43 26.72 3.00
CA ALA A 197 18.46 28.18 2.94
C ALA A 197 19.88 28.68 2.64
N LEU A 198 20.03 29.51 1.61
CA LEU A 198 21.30 30.18 1.32
C LEU A 198 21.54 31.31 2.33
N THR A 199 22.44 31.09 3.30
CA THR A 199 22.81 32.13 4.26
C THR A 199 24.04 32.91 3.77
N LEU A 200 23.96 34.24 3.74
CA LEU A 200 25.07 35.13 3.40
C LEU A 200 26.13 35.16 4.53
N SER A 201 27.40 35.15 4.14
CA SER A 201 28.55 34.95 5.03
C SER A 201 28.83 36.18 5.91
N THR A 202 28.90 35.98 7.23
CA THR A 202 29.53 36.90 8.19
C THR A 202 30.62 36.14 8.96
N GLY A 203 31.77 35.92 8.32
CA GLY A 203 33.06 35.65 8.97
C GLY A 203 33.27 34.34 9.74
N GLY A 204 32.30 33.40 9.79
CA GLY A 204 32.42 32.14 10.55
C GLY A 204 31.88 30.89 9.83
N ARG A 205 31.87 29.73 10.52
CA ARG A 205 31.31 28.46 10.00
C ARG A 205 29.82 28.66 9.67
N LYS A 206 29.46 28.46 8.39
CA LYS A 206 28.09 28.68 7.88
C LYS A 206 27.06 27.87 8.70
N PRO A 207 26.01 28.50 9.25
CA PRO A 207 24.91 27.78 9.85
C PRO A 207 24.11 27.05 8.75
N VAL A 208 23.82 25.77 8.97
CA VAL A 208 22.95 24.99 8.09
C VAL A 208 21.51 25.18 8.57
N VAL A 209 20.67 25.79 7.73
CA VAL A 209 19.26 26.10 8.01
C VAL A 209 18.43 25.61 6.82
N TYR A 210 17.28 25.00 7.08
CA TYR A 210 16.33 24.59 6.07
C TYR A 210 15.06 25.44 6.20
N ASP A 211 14.62 26.01 5.07
CA ASP A 211 13.31 26.66 4.93
C ASP A 211 12.25 25.60 4.62
N MET A 212 11.05 25.76 5.17
CA MET A 212 9.90 24.92 4.81
C MET A 212 9.25 25.44 3.52
N ASP A 213 8.87 24.55 2.60
CA ASP A 213 8.12 24.97 1.40
C ASP A 213 6.64 25.20 1.77
N PRO A 214 6.04 26.35 1.42
CA PRO A 214 4.60 26.60 1.62
C PRO A 214 3.67 25.60 0.90
N LYS A 215 4.16 24.85 -0.11
CA LYS A 215 3.40 23.79 -0.80
C LYS A 215 3.37 22.44 -0.07
N GLY A 216 4.20 22.26 0.96
CA GLY A 216 4.28 21.05 1.77
C GLY A 216 3.44 21.08 3.05
N ARG A 217 2.59 22.10 3.23
CA ARG A 217 1.58 22.20 4.30
C ARG A 217 0.24 21.63 3.87
#